data_AF-A0A955ZU00-F1
#
_entry.id   AF-A0A955ZU00-F1
#
_cell.length_a   1.000
_cell.length_b   1.000
_cell.length_c   1.000
_cell.angle_alpha   90.00
_cell.angle_beta   90.00
_cell.angle_gamma   90.00
#
_symmetry.space_group_name_H-M   'P 1'
#
loop_
_entity.id
_entity.type
_entity.pdbx_description
1 polymer ?
#
loop_
_entity_poly.entity_id
_entity_poly.type
_entity_poly.pdbx_seq_one_letter_code
_entity_poly.pdbx_strand_id
1 'polypeptide(L)'
;MQKREADERGRGRSAARSRRGRVTGRVAGLLATLGMAVLPLPVLAAESVYLYLTVDGQEIQGDVTQAGRENSIECLSLSDVGFTNVDPATGAARGRVHRPLTITKPIDRASPLLQLAWSRVSNVDSAELRFYRPNPQNGSIQHYYTILLEGGYVASVSTHSPDVLDPATANRPATEEVTFVFQTITWTYEPTGATAQDTWGAR
;
A
#
# COMPACT_ATOMS: atom_id res chain seq x y z
N MET A 1 45.31 85.52 -13.11
CA MET A 1 44.69 84.59 -12.14
C MET A 1 43.64 83.77 -12.89
N GLN A 2 43.93 82.47 -13.11
CA GLN A 2 43.07 81.29 -13.45
C GLN A 2 42.01 81.39 -14.58
N LYS A 3 42.20 80.73 -15.76
CA LYS A 3 41.79 79.36 -16.24
C LYS A 3 40.27 79.21 -16.49
N ARG A 4 39.73 79.10 -17.74
CA ARG A 4 39.76 78.05 -18.82
C ARG A 4 39.07 76.74 -18.38
N GLU A 5 38.18 76.02 -19.10
CA GLU A 5 37.85 75.70 -20.52
C GLU A 5 36.33 75.35 -20.63
N ALA A 6 35.52 75.67 -21.66
CA ALA A 6 35.52 75.35 -23.12
C ALA A 6 35.13 73.86 -23.43
N ASP A 7 34.40 73.45 -24.48
CA ASP A 7 34.14 74.05 -25.79
C ASP A 7 33.00 73.32 -26.56
N GLU A 8 32.66 73.88 -27.72
CA GLU A 8 31.51 73.75 -28.60
C GLU A 8 31.47 72.59 -29.63
N ARG A 9 30.24 72.35 -30.12
CA ARG A 9 29.76 72.14 -31.53
C ARG A 9 30.63 71.39 -32.56
N GLY A 10 29.99 70.46 -33.28
CA GLY A 10 30.39 70.11 -34.65
C GLY A 10 29.67 68.92 -35.27
N ARG A 11 28.64 69.18 -36.11
CA ARG A 11 27.93 68.20 -36.97
C ARG A 11 28.77 67.76 -38.17
N GLY A 12 28.61 66.52 -38.66
CA GLY A 12 28.97 66.19 -40.05
C GLY A 12 29.17 64.71 -40.45
N ARG A 13 28.08 64.05 -40.88
CA ARG A 13 27.92 63.10 -42.01
C ARG A 13 29.07 62.17 -42.48
N SER A 14 28.75 60.86 -42.45
CA SER A 14 28.58 59.92 -43.59
C SER A 14 29.79 59.31 -44.35
N ALA A 15 29.65 57.99 -44.54
CA ALA A 15 30.05 57.13 -45.68
C ALA A 15 31.38 56.34 -45.64
N ALA A 16 31.24 55.05 -45.30
CA ALA A 16 31.58 53.84 -46.09
C ALA A 16 32.93 53.73 -46.82
N ARG A 17 33.73 52.68 -46.49
CA ARG A 17 34.15 51.67 -47.50
C ARG A 17 34.80 50.40 -46.91
N SER A 18 34.16 49.27 -47.22
CA SER A 18 34.65 47.92 -47.56
C SER A 18 36.13 47.53 -47.33
N ARG A 19 36.34 46.37 -46.68
CA ARG A 19 37.33 45.35 -47.11
C ARG A 19 36.84 43.92 -46.84
N ARG A 20 37.14 43.04 -47.80
CA ARG A 20 36.69 41.66 -48.00
C ARG A 20 37.24 40.66 -46.95
N GLY A 21 36.46 39.62 -46.66
CA GLY A 21 36.90 38.37 -46.04
C GLY A 21 35.93 37.24 -46.40
N ARG A 22 36.45 36.10 -46.84
CA ARG A 22 35.81 35.05 -47.67
C ARG A 22 35.46 33.81 -46.82
N VAL A 23 34.36 33.14 -47.19
CA VAL A 23 34.03 31.69 -47.09
C VAL A 23 34.09 31.00 -45.72
N THR A 24 32.96 30.44 -45.27
CA THR A 24 32.70 28.98 -45.21
C THR A 24 31.35 28.71 -44.54
N GLY A 25 30.41 28.17 -45.32
CA GLY A 25 29.16 27.65 -44.79
C GLY A 25 29.39 26.33 -44.06
N ARG A 26 28.87 26.23 -42.85
CA ARG A 26 28.63 24.96 -42.16
C ARG A 26 27.13 24.85 -41.92
N VAL A 27 26.50 23.96 -42.67
CA VAL A 27 25.12 23.51 -42.42
C VAL A 27 25.21 22.56 -41.23
N ALA A 28 24.77 23.00 -40.06
CA ALA A 28 24.64 22.15 -38.87
C ALA A 28 23.25 21.50 -38.90
N GLY A 29 23.20 20.20 -39.19
CA GLY A 29 21.99 19.39 -39.10
C GLY A 29 21.55 19.24 -37.65
N LEU A 30 20.31 19.64 -37.37
CA LEU A 30 19.66 19.44 -36.08
C LEU A 30 19.00 18.05 -36.08
N LEU A 31 19.69 17.02 -35.56
CA LEU A 31 19.04 15.76 -35.19
C LEU A 31 18.29 15.98 -33.87
N ALA A 32 16.99 16.19 -33.96
CA ALA A 32 16.10 16.13 -32.80
C ALA A 32 15.92 14.65 -32.40
N THR A 33 16.70 14.18 -31.44
CA THR A 33 16.41 12.93 -30.74
C THR A 33 15.16 13.14 -29.89
N LEU A 34 14.02 12.63 -30.34
CA LEU A 34 12.84 12.47 -29.50
C LEU A 34 13.22 11.49 -28.38
N GLY A 35 13.60 12.02 -27.21
CA GLY A 35 13.65 11.24 -25.99
C GLY A 35 12.23 10.82 -25.66
N MET A 36 11.87 9.56 -25.94
CA MET A 36 10.70 8.93 -25.33
C MET A 36 10.88 9.01 -23.82
N ALA A 37 10.21 9.96 -23.18
CA ALA A 37 10.05 9.97 -21.74
C ALA A 37 9.24 8.72 -21.39
N VAL A 38 9.94 7.66 -21.00
CA VAL A 38 9.33 6.53 -20.31
C VAL A 38 8.87 7.09 -18.97
N LEU A 39 7.62 7.55 -18.91
CA LEU A 39 7.00 7.82 -17.63
C LEU A 39 7.03 6.49 -16.86
N PRO A 40 7.66 6.42 -15.67
CA PRO A 40 7.53 5.23 -14.86
C PRO A 40 6.04 5.06 -14.61
N LEU A 41 5.48 3.94 -15.08
CA LEU A 41 4.18 3.50 -14.60
C LEU A 41 4.27 3.55 -13.06
N PRO A 42 3.32 4.16 -12.36
CA PRO A 42 3.31 4.06 -10.91
C PRO A 42 3.26 2.57 -10.60
N VAL A 43 4.39 2.04 -10.12
CA VAL A 43 4.41 0.75 -9.44
C VAL A 43 3.40 0.96 -8.32
N LEU A 44 2.24 0.34 -8.47
CA LEU A 44 1.29 0.20 -7.38
C LEU A 44 2.02 -0.72 -6.41
N ALA A 45 2.86 -0.15 -5.55
CA ALA A 45 3.53 -0.91 -4.51
C ALA A 45 2.41 -1.54 -3.69
N ALA A 46 2.40 -2.88 -3.62
CA ALA A 46 1.46 -3.58 -2.78
C ALA A 46 1.73 -3.14 -1.33
N GLU A 47 0.77 -2.49 -0.69
CA GLU A 47 0.86 -2.17 0.73
C GLU A 47 0.40 -3.36 1.56
N SER A 48 1.08 -3.59 2.68
CA SER A 48 0.68 -4.56 3.68
C SER A 48 -0.73 -4.24 4.22
N VAL A 49 -1.44 -5.27 4.66
CA VAL A 49 -2.69 -5.11 5.40
C VAL A 49 -2.33 -4.92 6.88
N TYR A 50 -3.12 -4.12 7.60
CA TYR A 50 -2.89 -3.87 9.02
C TYR A 50 -4.07 -4.34 9.83
N LEU A 51 -3.80 -5.16 10.85
CA LEU A 51 -4.79 -5.73 11.74
C LEU A 51 -4.80 -4.97 13.07
N TYR A 52 -5.99 -4.55 13.50
CA TYR A 52 -6.28 -4.11 14.86
C TYR A 52 -7.14 -5.17 15.52
N LEU A 53 -6.68 -5.71 16.65
CA LEU A 53 -7.26 -6.90 17.25
C LEU A 53 -7.62 -6.64 18.71
N THR A 54 -8.86 -6.96 19.09
CA THR A 54 -9.34 -6.96 20.47
C THR A 54 -9.79 -8.36 20.86
N VAL A 55 -9.24 -8.88 21.95
CA VAL A 55 -9.53 -10.23 22.49
C VAL A 55 -9.86 -10.11 23.96
N ASP A 56 -11.00 -10.66 24.39
CA ASP A 56 -11.52 -10.58 25.76
C ASP A 56 -11.47 -9.15 26.37
N GLY A 57 -11.75 -8.13 25.56
CA GLY A 57 -11.70 -6.71 25.92
C GLY A 57 -10.30 -6.09 25.98
N GLN A 58 -9.25 -6.86 25.68
CA GLN A 58 -7.87 -6.39 25.64
C GLN A 58 -7.40 -6.15 24.19
N GLU A 59 -6.85 -4.98 23.93
CA GLU A 59 -6.18 -4.69 22.67
C GLU A 59 -4.87 -5.48 22.54
N ILE A 60 -4.70 -6.17 21.42
CA ILE A 60 -3.48 -6.91 21.07
C ILE A 60 -2.65 -6.05 20.13
N GLN A 61 -1.55 -5.52 20.64
CA GLN A 61 -0.69 -4.59 19.90
C GLN A 61 0.40 -5.34 19.13
N GLY A 62 0.63 -4.98 17.88
CA GLY A 62 1.74 -5.44 17.03
C GLY A 62 2.84 -4.40 16.87
N ASP A 63 3.94 -4.70 16.17
CA ASP A 63 5.17 -3.88 16.18
C ASP A 63 5.19 -2.67 15.21
N VAL A 64 4.08 -2.36 14.54
CA VAL A 64 4.05 -1.25 13.57
C VAL A 64 4.26 0.09 14.27
N THR A 65 5.21 0.88 13.75
CA THR A 65 5.56 2.23 14.24
C THR A 65 5.22 3.34 13.24
N GLN A 66 4.65 2.98 12.09
CA GLN A 66 4.29 3.93 11.04
C GLN A 66 3.18 4.87 11.53
N ALA A 67 3.35 6.16 11.26
CA ALA A 67 2.38 7.18 11.66
C ALA A 67 0.98 6.90 11.07
N GLY A 68 -0.04 6.91 11.94
CA GLY A 68 -1.42 6.58 11.59
C GLY A 68 -1.74 5.07 11.54
N ARG A 69 -0.77 4.22 11.90
CA ARG A 69 -0.89 2.75 11.95
C ARG A 69 -0.19 2.15 13.16
N GLU A 70 0.13 2.97 14.15
CA GLU A 70 0.92 2.58 15.31
C GLU A 70 0.24 1.46 16.08
N ASN A 71 1.04 0.52 16.58
CA ASN A 71 0.60 -0.63 17.37
C ASN A 71 -0.30 -1.64 16.63
N SER A 72 -0.54 -1.45 15.33
CA SER A 72 -1.20 -2.47 14.52
C SER A 72 -0.28 -3.67 14.25
N ILE A 73 -0.89 -4.79 13.90
CA ILE A 73 -0.19 -6.00 13.47
C ILE A 73 -0.05 -5.96 11.95
N GLU A 74 1.18 -6.01 11.44
CA GLU A 74 1.43 -6.09 10.01
C GLU A 74 1.05 -7.47 9.46
N CYS A 75 0.25 -7.50 8.40
CA CYS A 75 -0.13 -8.70 7.68
C CYS A 75 0.51 -8.68 6.29
N LEU A 76 1.42 -9.64 6.07
CA LEU A 76 2.12 -9.87 4.79
C LEU A 76 1.19 -10.49 3.75
N SER A 77 0.26 -11.33 4.20
CA SER A 77 -0.72 -11.99 3.34
C SER A 77 -2.06 -12.16 4.06
N LEU A 78 -3.14 -12.19 3.29
CA LEU A 78 -4.50 -12.42 3.75
C LEU A 78 -5.23 -13.31 2.74
N SER A 79 -5.92 -14.32 3.24
CA SER A 79 -6.81 -15.18 2.47
C SER A 79 -8.18 -15.23 3.15
N ASP A 80 -9.17 -14.67 2.45
CA ASP A 80 -10.58 -14.77 2.80
C ASP A 80 -11.31 -15.48 1.65
N VAL A 81 -12.10 -16.51 1.98
CA VAL A 81 -12.77 -17.36 0.99
C VAL A 81 -14.18 -17.69 1.48
N GLY A 82 -15.17 -17.00 0.93
CA GLY A 82 -16.57 -17.37 0.99
C GLY A 82 -17.01 -18.12 -0.27
N PHE A 83 -17.81 -19.16 -0.13
CA PHE A 83 -18.43 -19.84 -1.26
C PHE A 83 -19.88 -20.22 -0.98
N THR A 84 -20.67 -20.29 -2.04
CA THR A 84 -22.04 -20.79 -1.97
C THR A 84 -22.02 -22.28 -2.23
N ASN A 85 -22.57 -23.06 -1.29
CA ASN A 85 -22.86 -24.46 -1.53
C ASN A 85 -23.96 -24.57 -2.59
N VAL A 86 -23.68 -25.30 -3.65
CA VAL A 86 -24.61 -25.58 -4.74
C VAL A 86 -24.96 -27.06 -4.75
N ASP A 87 -26.21 -27.36 -5.05
CA ASP A 87 -26.66 -28.72 -5.33
C ASP A 87 -26.07 -29.19 -6.66
N PRO A 88 -25.27 -30.27 -6.70
CA PRO A 88 -24.62 -30.72 -7.92
C PRO A 88 -25.61 -31.21 -8.99
N ALA A 89 -26.83 -31.62 -8.62
CA ALA A 89 -27.82 -32.12 -9.58
C ALA A 89 -28.63 -31.00 -10.23
N THR A 90 -28.86 -29.89 -9.52
CA THR A 90 -29.79 -28.83 -9.96
C THR A 90 -29.13 -27.47 -10.17
N GLY A 91 -27.91 -27.27 -9.67
CA GLY A 91 -27.23 -25.97 -9.63
C GLY A 91 -27.85 -24.98 -8.62
N ALA A 92 -28.87 -25.39 -7.85
CA ALA A 92 -29.53 -24.52 -6.89
C ALA A 92 -28.63 -24.23 -5.68
N ALA A 93 -28.60 -22.97 -5.24
CA ALA A 93 -27.90 -22.55 -4.02
C ALA A 93 -28.57 -23.15 -2.78
N ARG A 94 -27.80 -23.83 -1.92
CA ARG A 94 -28.27 -24.48 -0.69
C ARG A 94 -27.81 -23.79 0.59
N GLY A 95 -26.83 -22.90 0.52
CA GLY A 95 -26.34 -22.15 1.66
C GLY A 95 -25.00 -21.50 1.39
N ARG A 96 -24.59 -20.60 2.29
CA ARG A 96 -23.27 -19.97 2.27
C ARG A 96 -22.35 -20.69 3.25
N VAL A 97 -21.10 -20.86 2.86
CA VAL A 97 -20.03 -21.38 3.72
C VAL A 97 -18.90 -20.37 3.70
N HIS A 98 -18.53 -19.92 4.89
CA HIS A 98 -17.34 -19.11 5.10
C HIS A 98 -16.21 -20.03 5.54
N ARG A 99 -15.07 -19.93 4.87
CA ARG A 99 -13.82 -20.50 5.40
C ARG A 99 -13.28 -19.53 6.45
N PRO A 100 -12.56 -20.04 7.46
CA PRO A 100 -11.83 -19.18 8.38
C PRO A 100 -10.91 -18.21 7.61
N LEU A 101 -10.79 -16.98 8.10
CA LEU A 101 -9.90 -15.99 7.50
C LEU A 101 -8.48 -16.26 7.98
N THR A 102 -7.54 -16.40 7.07
CA THR A 102 -6.13 -16.69 7.39
C THR A 102 -5.26 -15.50 7.03
N ILE A 103 -4.40 -15.10 7.96
CA ILE A 103 -3.37 -14.09 7.73
C ILE A 103 -1.98 -14.69 7.91
N THR A 104 -0.99 -14.12 7.23
CA THR A 104 0.43 -14.35 7.51
C THR A 104 1.05 -13.05 8.03
N LYS A 105 1.71 -13.10 9.17
CA LYS A 105 2.39 -11.97 9.80
C LYS A 105 3.84 -12.32 10.14
N PRO A 106 4.76 -11.36 10.30
CA PRO A 106 6.04 -11.62 10.95
C PRO A 106 5.83 -11.95 12.44
N ILE A 107 6.82 -12.58 13.08
CA ILE A 107 6.84 -12.70 14.55
C ILE A 107 7.04 -11.29 15.13
N ASP A 108 6.18 -10.90 16.07
CA ASP A 108 6.16 -9.56 16.67
C ASP A 108 5.67 -9.63 18.13
N ARG A 109 5.51 -8.48 18.81
CA ARG A 109 5.02 -8.46 20.19
C ARG A 109 3.60 -9.02 20.39
N ALA A 110 2.79 -9.17 19.33
CA ALA A 110 1.47 -9.79 19.40
C ALA A 110 1.54 -11.33 19.44
N SER A 111 2.64 -11.94 18.96
CA SER A 111 2.78 -13.40 18.82
C SER A 111 2.45 -14.19 20.10
N PRO A 112 3.00 -13.87 21.29
CA PRO A 112 2.68 -14.62 22.51
C PRO A 112 1.22 -14.47 22.92
N LEU A 113 0.61 -13.30 22.67
CA LEU A 113 -0.79 -13.03 23.01
C LEU A 113 -1.75 -13.75 22.08
N LEU A 114 -1.40 -13.88 20.79
CA LEU A 114 -2.14 -14.69 19.83
C LEU A 114 -2.09 -16.17 20.19
N GLN A 115 -0.92 -16.67 20.59
CA GLN A 115 -0.78 -18.05 21.08
C GLN A 115 -1.61 -18.28 22.35
N LEU A 116 -1.65 -17.29 23.24
CA LEU A 116 -2.47 -17.34 24.45
C LEU A 116 -3.96 -17.36 24.12
N ALA A 117 -4.42 -16.46 23.24
CA ALA A 117 -5.80 -16.38 22.78
C ALA A 117 -6.25 -17.70 22.15
N TRP A 118 -5.41 -18.31 21.32
CA TRP A 118 -5.64 -19.64 20.76
C TRP A 118 -5.73 -20.71 21.85
N SER A 119 -4.77 -20.77 22.77
CA SER A 119 -4.72 -21.81 23.82
C SER A 119 -5.92 -21.78 24.77
N ARG A 120 -6.51 -20.60 24.96
CA ARG A 120 -7.67 -20.37 25.83
C ARG A 120 -8.99 -20.39 25.10
N VAL A 121 -8.98 -20.44 23.76
CA VAL A 121 -10.17 -20.23 22.93
C VAL A 121 -10.88 -18.93 23.34
N SER A 122 -10.07 -17.86 23.52
CA SER A 122 -10.55 -16.55 23.92
C SER A 122 -11.46 -15.94 22.84
N ASN A 123 -12.41 -15.11 23.28
CA ASN A 123 -13.33 -14.44 22.37
C ASN A 123 -12.60 -13.33 21.63
N VAL A 124 -12.60 -13.40 20.30
CA VAL A 124 -12.19 -12.29 19.44
C VAL A 124 -13.39 -11.36 19.33
N ASP A 125 -13.32 -10.24 20.06
CA ASP A 125 -14.38 -9.22 20.05
C ASP A 125 -14.39 -8.49 18.71
N SER A 126 -13.22 -8.10 18.23
CA SER A 126 -13.04 -7.45 16.94
C SER A 126 -11.68 -7.76 16.33
N ALA A 127 -11.66 -8.10 15.04
CA ALA A 127 -10.46 -8.12 14.22
C ALA A 127 -10.70 -7.25 12.99
N GLU A 128 -10.12 -6.05 12.98
CA GLU A 128 -10.29 -5.05 11.94
C GLU A 128 -9.07 -5.04 11.02
N LEU A 129 -9.25 -5.49 9.78
CA LEU A 129 -8.23 -5.58 8.75
C LEU A 129 -8.38 -4.40 7.80
N ARG A 130 -7.42 -3.48 7.86
CA ARG A 130 -7.41 -2.23 7.08
C ARG A 130 -6.48 -2.32 5.89
N PHE A 131 -7.02 -2.00 4.71
CA PHE A 131 -6.31 -2.01 3.44
C PHE A 131 -5.98 -0.60 2.98
N TYR A 132 -4.75 -0.42 2.53
CA TYR A 132 -4.25 0.88 2.11
C TYR A 132 -3.80 0.84 0.66
N ARG A 133 -3.92 2.00 0.00
CA ARG A 133 -3.42 2.20 -1.36
C ARG A 133 -3.11 3.67 -1.60
N PRO A 134 -2.30 4.00 -2.61
CA PRO A 134 -2.19 5.36 -3.11
C PRO A 134 -3.55 5.87 -3.63
N ASN A 135 -3.96 7.04 -3.17
CA ASN A 135 -5.15 7.73 -3.65
C ASN A 135 -4.92 8.17 -5.11
N PRO A 136 -5.82 7.79 -6.05
CA PRO A 136 -5.69 8.16 -7.46
C PRO A 136 -5.64 9.68 -7.74
N GLN A 137 -6.17 10.52 -6.85
CA GLN A 137 -6.28 11.97 -7.07
C GLN A 137 -5.06 12.75 -6.59
N ASN A 138 -4.48 12.38 -5.46
CA ASN A 138 -3.43 13.17 -4.81
C ASN A 138 -2.14 12.36 -4.50
N GLY A 139 -2.12 11.06 -4.78
CA GLY A 139 -0.98 10.17 -4.53
C GLY A 139 -0.69 9.88 -3.05
N SER A 140 -1.44 10.47 -2.12
CA SER A 140 -1.33 10.18 -0.69
C SER A 140 -1.81 8.77 -0.38
N ILE A 141 -1.23 8.12 0.61
CA ILE A 141 -1.70 6.82 1.04
C ILE A 141 -3.01 6.96 1.80
N GLN A 142 -4.04 6.25 1.36
CA GLN A 142 -5.36 6.27 1.98
C GLN A 142 -5.76 4.86 2.44
N HIS A 143 -6.45 4.82 3.58
CA HIS A 143 -7.28 3.68 3.97
C HIS A 143 -8.49 3.62 3.02
N TYR A 144 -8.72 2.51 2.34
CA TYR A 144 -9.77 2.44 1.32
C TYR A 144 -10.75 1.28 1.51
N TYR A 145 -10.40 0.27 2.31
CA TYR A 145 -11.23 -0.90 2.49
C TYR A 145 -10.97 -1.52 3.86
N THR A 146 -12.04 -1.96 4.51
CA THR A 146 -12.02 -2.59 5.83
C THR A 146 -12.74 -3.93 5.77
N ILE A 147 -12.12 -4.96 6.35
CA ILE A 147 -12.80 -6.20 6.73
C ILE A 147 -12.83 -6.23 8.26
N LEU A 148 -14.01 -6.28 8.84
CA LEU A 148 -14.21 -6.39 10.28
C LEU A 148 -14.79 -7.76 10.60
N LEU A 149 -14.11 -8.52 11.44
CA LEU A 149 -14.59 -9.80 11.98
C LEU A 149 -15.02 -9.62 13.44
N GLU A 150 -16.16 -10.19 13.81
CA GLU A 150 -16.71 -10.08 15.17
C GLU A 150 -17.28 -11.42 15.65
N GLY A 151 -17.23 -11.64 16.96
CA GLY A 151 -17.84 -12.81 17.61
C GLY A 151 -17.18 -14.12 17.20
N GLY A 152 -15.89 -14.25 17.50
CA GLY A 152 -15.06 -15.33 16.97
C GLY A 152 -14.01 -15.85 17.95
N TYR A 153 -13.07 -16.62 17.44
CA TYR A 153 -11.87 -17.05 18.18
C TYR A 153 -10.72 -17.34 17.22
N VAL A 154 -9.50 -17.37 17.76
CA VAL A 154 -8.31 -17.80 17.01
C VAL A 154 -8.34 -19.32 16.87
N ALA A 155 -8.46 -19.82 15.64
CA ALA A 155 -8.61 -21.23 15.34
C ALA A 155 -7.26 -21.97 15.29
N SER A 156 -6.23 -21.32 14.75
CA SER A 156 -4.88 -21.86 14.68
C SER A 156 -3.83 -20.75 14.68
N VAL A 157 -2.67 -21.05 15.26
CA VAL A 157 -1.44 -20.27 15.15
C VAL A 157 -0.32 -21.22 14.75
N SER A 158 0.35 -20.97 13.64
CA SER A 158 1.44 -21.79 13.11
C SER A 158 2.67 -20.93 12.86
N THR A 159 3.75 -21.17 13.62
CA THR A 159 5.01 -20.42 13.48
C THR A 159 5.94 -21.13 12.51
N HIS A 160 6.47 -20.36 11.55
CA HIS A 160 7.36 -20.82 10.50
C HIS A 160 8.67 -20.05 10.54
N SER A 161 9.78 -20.75 10.82
CA SER A 161 11.13 -20.24 10.64
C SER A 161 11.75 -20.91 9.41
N PRO A 162 12.16 -20.16 8.38
CA PRO A 162 12.87 -20.70 7.23
C PRO A 162 14.17 -21.41 7.61
N ASP A 163 14.58 -22.40 6.79
CA ASP A 163 15.89 -23.04 6.93
C ASP A 163 16.96 -22.13 6.32
N VAL A 164 17.89 -21.67 7.15
CA VAL A 164 18.99 -20.79 6.74
C VAL A 164 19.99 -21.47 5.80
N LEU A 165 19.97 -22.81 5.72
CA LEU A 165 20.82 -23.58 4.82
C LEU A 165 20.20 -23.73 3.42
N ASP A 166 18.91 -23.49 3.26
CA ASP A 166 18.23 -23.50 1.95
C ASP A 166 18.29 -22.11 1.29
N PRO A 167 19.06 -21.93 0.20
CA PRO A 167 19.17 -20.65 -0.48
C PRO A 167 17.84 -20.09 -1.00
N ALA A 168 16.83 -20.94 -1.23
CA ALA A 168 15.52 -20.51 -1.71
C ALA A 168 14.69 -19.79 -0.64
N THR A 169 14.96 -20.05 0.64
CA THR A 169 14.18 -19.53 1.77
C THR A 169 15.01 -18.75 2.79
N ALA A 170 16.34 -18.77 2.70
CA ALA A 170 17.28 -18.11 3.62
C ALA A 170 17.06 -16.59 3.81
N ASN A 171 16.50 -15.89 2.82
CA ASN A 171 16.22 -14.44 2.91
C ASN A 171 14.82 -14.10 3.43
N ARG A 172 14.00 -15.10 3.76
CA ARG A 172 12.65 -14.86 4.28
C ARG A 172 12.71 -14.65 5.80
N PRO A 173 11.94 -13.71 6.35
CA PRO A 173 11.82 -13.58 7.80
C PRO A 173 11.04 -14.77 8.37
N ALA A 174 11.18 -15.00 9.68
CA ALA A 174 10.27 -15.88 10.40
C ALA A 174 8.86 -15.27 10.40
N THR A 175 7.87 -16.12 10.15
CA THR A 175 6.47 -15.72 9.98
C THR A 175 5.55 -16.60 10.81
N GLU A 176 4.32 -16.15 10.98
CA GLU A 176 3.26 -16.88 11.64
C GLU A 176 2.00 -16.83 10.78
N GLU A 177 1.36 -17.98 10.64
CA GLU A 177 0.04 -18.10 10.04
C GLU A 177 -1.02 -18.17 11.14
N VAL A 178 -1.96 -17.23 11.11
CA VAL A 178 -3.02 -17.11 12.12
C VAL A 178 -4.37 -17.19 11.42
N THR A 179 -5.24 -18.06 11.93
CA THR A 179 -6.56 -18.29 11.35
C THR A 179 -7.65 -17.90 12.32
N PHE A 180 -8.63 -17.13 11.86
CA PHE A 180 -9.76 -16.64 12.64
C PHE A 180 -11.06 -17.30 12.19
N VAL A 181 -11.80 -17.83 13.17
CA VAL A 181 -13.24 -18.13 12.99
C VAL A 181 -14.01 -16.95 13.53
N PHE A 182 -15.08 -16.57 12.86
CA PHE A 182 -15.90 -15.40 13.18
C PHE A 182 -17.37 -15.73 13.01
N GLN A 183 -18.23 -14.99 13.72
CA GLN A 183 -19.67 -15.09 13.58
C GLN A 183 -20.19 -14.05 12.59
N THR A 184 -19.69 -12.82 12.68
CA THR A 184 -20.05 -11.72 11.79
C THR A 184 -18.83 -11.25 11.02
N ILE A 185 -19.03 -10.96 9.75
CA ILE A 185 -18.07 -10.30 8.88
C ILE A 185 -18.72 -9.09 8.22
N THR A 186 -18.02 -7.96 8.26
CA THR A 186 -18.46 -6.71 7.65
C THR A 186 -17.38 -6.20 6.72
N TRP A 187 -17.77 -5.86 5.49
CA TRP A 187 -16.92 -5.26 4.47
C TRP A 187 -17.33 -3.81 4.26
N THR A 188 -16.37 -2.90 4.31
CA THR A 188 -16.60 -1.46 4.11
C THR A 188 -15.67 -0.92 3.04
N TYR A 189 -16.21 -0.26 2.01
CA TYR A 189 -15.43 0.55 1.07
C TYR A 189 -15.45 2.01 1.52
N GLU A 190 -14.36 2.43 2.17
CA GLU A 190 -14.24 3.72 2.86
C GLU A 190 -14.54 4.94 1.97
N PRO A 191 -14.11 5.01 0.69
CA PRO A 191 -14.34 6.20 -0.13
C PRO A 191 -15.81 6.53 -0.40
N THR A 192 -16.70 5.52 -0.40
CA THR A 192 -18.14 5.73 -0.59
C THR A 192 -18.95 5.45 0.65
N GLY A 193 -18.35 4.85 1.68
CA GLY A 193 -19.06 4.32 2.86
C GLY A 193 -19.98 3.15 2.56
N ALA A 194 -19.79 2.45 1.42
CA ALA A 194 -20.63 1.31 1.09
C ALA A 194 -20.26 0.14 2.00
N THR A 195 -21.25 -0.42 2.69
CA THR A 195 -21.08 -1.52 3.63
C THR A 195 -21.89 -2.75 3.20
N ALA A 196 -21.32 -3.92 3.43
CA ALA A 196 -22.00 -5.20 3.35
C ALA A 196 -21.66 -5.99 4.62
N GLN A 197 -22.62 -6.73 5.16
CA GLN A 197 -22.44 -7.51 6.38
C GLN A 197 -23.10 -8.88 6.22
N ASP A 198 -22.46 -9.89 6.77
CA ASP A 198 -23.01 -11.23 6.90
C ASP A 198 -22.75 -11.78 8.30
N THR A 199 -23.75 -12.47 8.86
CA THR A 199 -23.70 -13.10 10.18
C THR A 199 -24.14 -14.56 10.08
N TRP A 200 -23.36 -15.47 10.65
CA TRP A 200 -23.71 -16.88 10.76
C TRP A 200 -24.97 -17.08 11.60
N GLY A 201 -25.89 -17.88 11.09
CA GLY A 201 -27.17 -18.19 11.75
C GLY A 201 -28.24 -17.10 11.62
N ALA A 202 -27.89 -15.90 11.14
CA ALA A 202 -28.88 -14.91 10.73
C ALA A 202 -29.42 -15.29 9.33
N ARG A 203 -30.68 -15.73 9.28
CA ARG A 203 -31.39 -16.09 8.05
C ARG A 203 -32.42 -15.03 7.71
#